data_AF-A0A966XGX2-F1
#
_entry.id   AF-A0A966XGX2-F1
#
_cell.length_a   1.000
_cell.length_b   1.000
_cell.length_c   1.000
_cell.angle_alpha   90.00
_cell.angle_beta   90.00
_cell.angle_gamma   90.00
#
_symmetry.space_group_name_H-M   'P 1'
#
loop_
_entity.id
_entity.type
_entity.pdbx_description
1 polymer ?
#
loop_
_entity_poly.entity_id
_entity_poly.type
_entity_poly.pdbx_seq_one_letter_code
_entity_poly.pdbx_strand_id
1 'polypeptide(L)'
;MLGMLKFTSGCISIFGDDITANGRATRSRIGYLPGDLALYDQQTVRQYLQFLMRLRRLDVMTSALALCSRLKLDPSRRIGDLSRGTKQKVAVVQAFMHEPELLLLDEPTSGLDPIVQREFELLVDETRHRGATIVLSSHVLAEVERLADRVAVMREGRLMVIDDVLMLKSRFARRLDLEFESSVDPAPFASLPGVRAVNVARRTLTCEVVGPETELLRMAVALGVIGIHAHDPSLDDVFLTLFDRSSHAA
;
A
#
# COMPACT_ATOMS: atom_id res chain seq x y z
N MET A 1 -3.32 10.45 14.84
CA MET A 1 -2.42 9.61 15.66
C MET A 1 -1.32 10.40 16.39
N LEU A 2 -0.71 11.44 15.82
CA LEU A 2 0.44 12.16 16.42
C LEU A 2 0.16 13.06 17.65
N GLY A 3 -1.08 13.12 18.13
CA GLY A 3 -1.50 14.06 19.18
C GLY A 3 -1.53 15.52 18.75
N MET A 4 -1.60 15.81 17.43
CA MET A 4 -1.70 17.17 16.89
C MET A 4 -3.12 17.76 16.98
N LEU A 5 -4.12 16.90 17.21
CA LEU A 5 -5.52 17.27 17.42
C LEU A 5 -5.97 16.78 18.79
N LYS A 6 -6.81 17.57 19.47
CA LYS A 6 -7.43 17.17 20.74
C LYS A 6 -8.49 16.11 20.46
N PHE A 7 -8.44 15.00 21.17
CA PHE A 7 -9.46 13.97 21.11
C PHE A 7 -10.77 14.47 21.71
N THR A 8 -11.89 14.20 21.05
CA THR A 8 -13.23 14.38 21.64
C THR A 8 -13.49 13.34 22.73
N SER A 9 -13.07 12.10 22.50
CA SER A 9 -13.09 10.98 23.46
C SER A 9 -12.10 9.90 23.02
N GLY A 10 -11.83 8.91 23.89
CA GLY A 10 -10.92 7.80 23.61
C GLY A 10 -9.46 8.09 23.98
N CYS A 11 -8.57 7.15 23.66
CA CYS A 11 -7.13 7.26 23.88
C CYS A 11 -6.35 6.63 22.72
N ILE A 12 -5.09 7.02 22.57
CA ILE A 12 -4.14 6.41 21.63
C ILE A 12 -2.86 6.11 22.40
N SER A 13 -2.47 4.84 22.43
CA SER A 13 -1.16 4.42 22.93
C SER A 13 -0.23 4.07 21.77
N ILE A 14 1.01 4.55 21.83
CA ILE A 14 2.08 4.24 20.87
C ILE A 14 3.28 3.79 21.66
N PHE A 15 3.84 2.62 21.33
CA PHE A 15 4.92 1.97 22.10
C PHE A 15 4.58 1.75 23.59
N GLY A 16 3.30 1.61 23.91
CA GLY A 16 2.80 1.49 25.30
C GLY A 16 2.59 2.83 26.02
N ASP A 17 3.00 3.95 25.43
CA ASP A 17 2.86 5.29 26.00
C ASP A 17 1.60 6.00 25.48
N ASP A 18 0.90 6.74 26.36
CA ASP A 18 -0.11 7.69 25.93
C ASP A 18 0.55 8.87 25.19
N ILE A 19 0.15 9.08 23.94
CA ILE A 19 0.71 10.12 23.07
C ILE A 19 0.49 11.54 23.60
N THR A 20 -0.52 11.75 24.44
CA THR A 20 -0.85 13.05 25.04
C THR A 20 0.02 13.37 26.24
N ALA A 21 0.46 12.36 27.00
CA ALA A 21 1.27 12.52 28.20
C ALA A 21 2.79 12.51 27.91
N ASN A 22 3.27 11.56 27.10
CA ASN A 22 4.71 11.36 26.78
C ASN A 22 5.06 11.71 25.32
N GLY A 23 4.39 12.73 24.77
CA GLY A 23 4.39 12.97 23.34
C GLY A 23 5.76 13.26 22.72
N ARG A 24 6.72 13.90 23.41
CA ARG A 24 8.01 14.26 22.80
C ARG A 24 8.92 13.05 22.56
N ALA A 25 9.13 12.21 23.57
CA ALA A 25 9.97 11.01 23.47
C ALA A 25 9.36 9.99 22.48
N THR A 26 8.03 9.86 22.50
CA THR A 26 7.30 9.04 21.54
C THR A 26 7.46 9.57 20.12
N ARG A 27 7.27 10.88 19.89
CA ARG A 27 7.39 11.49 18.55
C ARG A 27 8.80 11.45 17.96
N SER A 28 9.87 11.38 18.78
CA SER A 28 11.23 11.20 18.24
C SER A 28 11.44 9.84 17.58
N ARG A 29 10.67 8.82 17.97
CA ARG A 29 10.71 7.47 17.38
C ARG A 29 9.81 7.33 16.15
N ILE A 30 9.08 8.39 15.79
CA ILE A 30 8.11 8.40 14.69
C ILE A 30 8.67 9.19 13.51
N GLY A 31 8.63 8.58 12.32
CA GLY A 31 8.72 9.27 11.04
C GLY A 31 7.33 9.61 10.54
N TYR A 32 7.14 10.83 10.06
CA TYR A 32 5.84 11.29 9.61
C TYR A 32 5.96 12.01 8.27
N LEU A 33 5.15 11.57 7.33
CA LEU A 33 4.89 12.24 6.05
C LEU A 33 3.42 12.71 6.08
N PRO A 34 3.16 14.03 6.12
CA PRO A 34 1.80 14.57 6.01
C PRO A 34 1.33 14.65 4.56
N GLY A 35 0.03 14.48 4.31
CA GLY A 35 -0.55 14.65 2.97
C GLY A 35 -0.43 16.09 2.45
N ASP A 36 -0.54 17.08 3.36
CA ASP A 36 -0.27 18.49 3.07
C ASP A 36 1.12 18.89 3.58
N LEU A 37 2.03 19.17 2.64
CA LEU A 37 3.41 19.52 2.93
C LEU A 37 3.57 21.01 3.26
N ALA A 38 3.92 21.30 4.51
CA ALA A 38 4.38 22.61 4.95
C ALA A 38 5.92 22.60 5.08
N LEU A 39 6.61 23.02 4.01
CA LEU A 39 8.08 23.13 3.97
C LEU A 39 8.56 24.59 3.98
N TYR A 40 9.83 24.83 4.33
CA TYR A 40 10.40 26.17 4.34
C TYR A 40 10.96 26.56 2.96
N ASP A 41 10.15 27.25 2.15
CA ASP A 41 10.47 27.57 0.75
C ASP A 41 11.80 28.32 0.54
N GLN A 42 12.22 29.13 1.51
CA GLN A 42 13.46 29.92 1.44
C GLN A 42 14.74 29.11 1.68
N GLN A 43 14.62 27.88 2.19
CA GLN A 43 15.76 27.03 2.49
C GLN A 43 16.08 26.09 1.32
N THR A 44 17.34 25.71 1.18
CA THR A 44 17.69 24.54 0.36
C THR A 44 17.26 23.26 1.05
N VAL A 45 17.08 22.20 0.28
CA VAL A 45 16.77 20.86 0.81
C VAL A 45 17.79 20.45 1.88
N ARG A 46 19.09 20.66 1.63
CA ARG A 46 20.16 20.40 2.61
C ARG A 46 19.98 21.21 3.89
N GLN A 47 19.72 22.51 3.78
CA GLN A 47 19.54 23.39 4.94
C GLN A 47 18.32 22.97 5.77
N TYR A 48 17.24 22.58 5.10
CA TYR A 48 16.03 22.09 5.74
C TYR A 48 16.28 20.79 6.51
N LEU A 49 16.93 19.80 5.89
CA LEU A 49 17.28 18.54 6.56
C LEU A 49 18.22 18.77 7.75
N GLN A 50 19.23 19.66 7.61
CA GLN A 50 20.09 20.07 8.71
C GLN A 50 19.32 20.71 9.87
N PHE A 51 18.35 21.56 9.56
CA PHE A 51 17.50 22.18 10.56
C PHE A 51 16.70 21.14 11.35
N LEU A 52 16.07 20.18 10.65
CA LEU A 52 15.32 19.09 11.28
C LEU A 52 16.21 18.22 12.19
N MET A 53 17.42 17.88 11.72
CA MET A 53 18.39 17.11 12.51
C MET A 53 18.78 17.83 13.80
N ARG A 54 19.05 19.15 13.73
CA ARG A 54 19.35 19.95 14.94
C ARG A 54 18.18 19.99 15.92
N LEU A 55 16.96 20.12 15.41
CA LEU A 55 15.74 20.14 16.23
C LEU A 55 15.54 18.80 16.96
N ARG A 56 15.82 17.69 16.28
CA ARG A 56 15.67 16.32 16.82
C ARG A 56 16.93 15.81 17.54
N ARG A 57 18.04 16.56 17.52
CA ARG A 57 19.36 16.15 18.03
C ARG A 57 19.86 14.84 17.39
N LEU A 58 19.74 14.76 16.07
CA LEU A 58 20.16 13.62 15.26
C LEU A 58 21.44 13.94 14.49
N ASP A 59 22.25 12.91 14.22
CA ASP A 59 23.40 12.98 13.32
C ASP A 59 23.26 11.92 12.22
N VAL A 60 22.39 12.21 11.24
CA VAL A 60 22.00 11.27 10.16
C VAL A 60 22.14 11.90 8.78
N MET A 61 23.07 12.85 8.63
CA MET A 61 23.27 13.56 7.36
C MET A 61 23.68 12.61 6.23
N THR A 62 24.53 11.63 6.52
CA THR A 62 24.95 10.62 5.55
C THR A 62 23.76 9.82 5.03
N SER A 63 22.90 9.32 5.93
CA SER A 63 21.68 8.61 5.57
C SER A 63 20.70 9.49 4.78
N ALA A 64 20.52 10.74 5.19
CA ALA A 64 19.65 11.68 4.48
C ALA A 64 20.14 11.97 3.06
N LEU A 65 21.45 12.16 2.84
CA LEU A 65 22.02 12.38 1.51
C LEU A 65 21.97 11.12 0.64
N ALA A 66 22.13 9.94 1.23
CA ALA A 66 21.93 8.67 0.52
C ALA A 66 20.48 8.53 0.03
N LEU A 67 19.50 8.86 0.87
CA LEU A 67 18.08 8.90 0.47
C LEU A 67 17.82 9.95 -0.62
N CYS A 68 18.41 11.15 -0.52
CA CYS A 68 18.33 12.14 -1.59
C CYS A 68 18.84 11.59 -2.93
N SER A 69 19.97 10.87 -2.91
CA SER A 69 20.55 10.25 -4.11
C SER A 69 19.61 9.19 -4.71
N ARG A 70 19.07 8.28 -3.89
CA ARG A 70 18.11 7.24 -4.33
C ARG A 70 16.85 7.86 -4.96
N LEU A 71 16.32 8.90 -4.35
CA LEU A 71 15.11 9.59 -4.82
C LEU A 71 15.37 10.58 -5.96
N LYS A 72 16.61 10.71 -6.45
CA LYS A 72 17.02 11.70 -7.47
C LYS A 72 16.67 13.14 -7.06
N LEU A 73 16.86 13.44 -5.79
CA LEU A 73 16.62 14.76 -5.19
C LEU A 73 17.93 15.52 -5.03
N ASP A 74 18.04 16.68 -5.67
CA ASP A 74 19.20 17.56 -5.53
C ASP A 74 19.13 18.34 -4.19
N PRO A 75 20.06 18.09 -3.25
CA PRO A 75 20.03 18.72 -1.94
C PRO A 75 20.40 20.22 -1.98
N SER A 76 20.95 20.73 -3.09
CA SER A 76 21.38 22.13 -3.23
C SER A 76 20.25 23.08 -3.65
N ARG A 77 19.16 22.54 -4.21
CA ARG A 77 18.02 23.35 -4.68
C ARG A 77 17.22 23.95 -3.54
N ARG A 78 16.70 25.16 -3.76
CA ARG A 78 15.73 25.80 -2.87
C ARG A 78 14.39 25.10 -2.94
N ILE A 79 13.74 24.94 -1.79
CA ILE A 79 12.46 24.24 -1.67
C ILE A 79 11.36 24.98 -2.44
N GLY A 80 11.35 26.31 -2.43
CA GLY A 80 10.36 27.12 -3.15
C GLY A 80 10.32 26.86 -4.66
N ASP A 81 11.45 26.46 -5.25
CA ASP A 81 11.60 26.21 -6.69
C ASP A 81 11.26 24.76 -7.09
N LEU A 82 10.87 23.93 -6.11
CA LEU A 82 10.58 22.51 -6.33
C LEU A 82 9.13 22.30 -6.77
N SER A 83 8.93 21.40 -7.74
CA SER A 83 7.59 20.90 -8.06
C SER A 83 6.99 20.17 -6.86
N ARG A 84 5.66 20.03 -6.82
CA ARG A 84 4.95 19.26 -5.78
C ARG A 84 5.55 17.87 -5.58
N GLY A 85 5.78 17.13 -6.67
CA GLY A 85 6.41 15.80 -6.61
C GLY A 85 7.84 15.82 -6.07
N THR A 86 8.61 16.88 -6.31
CA THR A 86 9.96 17.00 -5.73
C THR A 86 9.90 17.39 -4.26
N LYS A 87 8.93 18.22 -3.84
CA LYS A 87 8.64 18.48 -2.42
C LYS A 87 8.23 17.19 -1.70
N GLN A 88 7.46 16.31 -2.35
CA GLN A 88 7.14 14.97 -1.83
C GLN A 88 8.39 14.15 -1.54
N LYS A 89 9.38 14.16 -2.44
CA LYS A 89 10.68 13.49 -2.22
C LYS A 89 11.37 14.02 -0.96
N VAL A 90 11.35 15.34 -0.72
CA VAL A 90 11.90 15.94 0.52
C VAL A 90 11.20 15.37 1.76
N ALA A 91 9.87 15.25 1.71
CA ALA A 91 9.08 14.71 2.81
C ALA A 91 9.37 13.23 3.09
N VAL A 92 9.56 12.43 2.03
CA VAL A 92 10.02 11.04 2.15
C VAL A 92 11.39 10.99 2.82
N VAL A 93 12.37 11.79 2.38
CA VAL A 93 13.69 11.83 3.05
C VAL A 93 13.54 12.17 4.53
N GLN A 94 12.77 13.21 4.87
CA GLN A 94 12.54 13.62 6.25
C GLN A 94 11.93 12.50 7.12
N ALA A 95 10.97 11.74 6.58
CA ALA A 95 10.29 10.71 7.33
C ALA A 95 11.21 9.49 7.60
N PHE A 96 12.08 9.14 6.65
CA PHE A 96 12.90 7.93 6.68
C PHE A 96 14.32 8.16 7.23
N MET A 97 14.87 9.38 7.17
CA MET A 97 16.30 9.63 7.40
C MET A 97 16.84 9.22 8.77
N HIS A 98 15.98 9.13 9.79
CA HIS A 98 16.37 8.81 11.17
C HIS A 98 15.96 7.40 11.61
N GLU A 99 15.61 6.54 10.65
CA GLU A 99 15.30 5.12 10.88
C GLU A 99 14.28 4.90 12.01
N PRO A 100 13.07 5.47 11.87
CA PRO A 100 12.05 5.40 12.91
C PRO A 100 11.56 3.97 13.16
N GLU A 101 11.10 3.72 14.37
CA GLU A 101 10.41 2.47 14.75
C GLU A 101 8.95 2.45 14.28
N LEU A 102 8.36 3.62 14.02
CA LEU A 102 7.02 3.78 13.44
C LEU A 102 7.04 4.84 12.33
N LEU A 103 6.59 4.45 11.14
CA LEU A 103 6.30 5.38 10.04
C LEU A 103 4.79 5.60 9.94
N LEU A 104 4.39 6.88 9.94
CA LEU A 104 3.03 7.32 9.61
C LEU A 104 3.08 8.07 8.28
N LEU A 105 2.46 7.52 7.25
CA LEU A 105 2.60 7.99 5.88
C LEU A 105 1.23 8.36 5.30
N ASP A 106 1.00 9.63 5.04
CA ASP A 106 -0.26 10.10 4.48
C ASP A 106 -0.12 10.38 2.99
N GLU A 107 -0.75 9.54 2.16
CA GLU A 107 -0.68 9.61 0.69
C GLU A 107 0.76 9.70 0.15
N PRO A 108 1.67 8.79 0.56
CA PRO A 108 3.11 8.99 0.38
C PRO A 108 3.55 8.98 -1.08
N THR A 109 2.83 8.29 -1.97
CA THR A 109 3.15 8.17 -3.39
C THR A 109 2.53 9.28 -4.25
N SER A 110 1.69 10.15 -3.65
CA SER A 110 0.99 11.23 -4.35
C SER A 110 1.97 12.21 -4.99
N GLY A 111 1.94 12.30 -6.32
CA GLY A 111 2.82 13.17 -7.11
C GLY A 111 4.26 12.65 -7.31
N LEU A 112 4.58 11.44 -6.87
CA LEU A 112 5.84 10.77 -7.24
C LEU A 112 5.72 10.18 -8.65
N ASP A 113 6.80 10.26 -9.42
CA ASP A 113 6.91 9.57 -10.71
C ASP A 113 7.07 8.05 -10.50
N PRO A 114 6.69 7.19 -11.48
CA PRO A 114 6.71 5.74 -11.31
C PRO A 114 8.06 5.15 -10.89
N ILE A 115 9.17 5.76 -11.34
CA ILE A 115 10.51 5.28 -10.99
C ILE A 115 10.80 5.56 -9.51
N VAL A 116 10.43 6.75 -9.02
CA VAL A 116 10.62 7.08 -7.61
C VAL A 116 9.61 6.38 -6.71
N GLN A 117 8.39 6.09 -7.19
CA GLN A 117 7.47 5.22 -6.47
C GLN A 117 8.07 3.84 -6.21
N ARG A 118 8.77 3.25 -7.20
CA ARG A 118 9.45 1.97 -7.00
C ARG A 118 10.55 2.05 -5.94
N GLU A 119 11.34 3.12 -5.92
CA GLU A 119 12.32 3.34 -4.86
C GLU A 119 11.66 3.52 -3.48
N PHE A 120 10.52 4.20 -3.42
CA PHE A 120 9.74 4.31 -2.19
C PHE A 120 9.24 2.94 -1.70
N GLU A 121 8.74 2.08 -2.60
CA GLU A 121 8.35 0.70 -2.26
C GLU A 121 9.53 -0.08 -1.65
N LEU A 122 10.73 0.06 -2.22
CA LEU A 122 11.95 -0.56 -1.67
C LEU A 122 12.29 -0.01 -0.27
N LEU A 123 12.16 1.30 -0.05
CA LEU A 123 12.38 1.91 1.26
C LEU A 123 11.40 1.40 2.32
N VAL A 124 10.13 1.20 1.94
CA VAL A 124 9.10 0.62 2.81
C VAL A 124 9.48 -0.81 3.17
N ASP A 125 9.86 -1.62 2.18
CA ASP A 125 10.25 -3.02 2.40
C ASP A 125 11.51 -3.14 3.27
N GLU A 126 12.56 -2.35 3.01
CA GLU A 126 13.77 -2.28 3.84
C GLU A 126 13.44 -1.89 5.28
N THR A 127 12.55 -0.91 5.46
CA THR A 127 12.17 -0.42 6.79
C THR A 127 11.38 -1.48 7.56
N ARG A 128 10.49 -2.20 6.88
CA ARG A 128 9.80 -3.36 7.42
C ARG A 128 10.77 -4.46 7.83
N HIS A 129 11.77 -4.80 7.00
CA HIS A 129 12.76 -5.84 7.30
C HIS A 129 13.61 -5.52 8.53
N ARG A 130 13.79 -4.23 8.86
CA ARG A 130 14.42 -3.79 10.12
C ARG A 130 13.52 -3.93 11.36
N GLY A 131 12.26 -4.32 11.19
CA GLY A 131 11.29 -4.49 12.27
C GLY A 131 10.47 -3.24 12.62
N ALA A 132 10.54 -2.17 11.81
CA ALA A 132 9.71 -0.99 12.02
C ALA A 132 8.26 -1.23 11.59
N THR A 133 7.32 -0.60 12.29
CA THR A 133 5.89 -0.61 11.92
C THR A 133 5.59 0.53 10.95
N ILE A 134 4.78 0.26 9.92
CA ILE A 134 4.40 1.27 8.91
C ILE A 134 2.88 1.33 8.86
N VAL A 135 2.33 2.54 9.03
CA VAL A 135 0.91 2.83 8.81
C VAL A 135 0.84 3.84 7.68
N LEU A 136 0.21 3.46 6.59
CA LEU A 136 0.01 4.33 5.43
C LEU A 136 -1.48 4.49 5.12
N SER A 137 -1.86 5.69 4.69
CA SER A 137 -3.12 5.94 3.99
C SER A 137 -2.84 6.08 2.49
N SER A 138 -3.67 5.44 1.69
CA SER A 138 -3.71 5.60 0.25
C SER A 138 -5.14 5.39 -0.24
N HIS A 139 -5.57 6.22 -1.18
CA HIS A 139 -6.80 6.01 -1.95
C HIS A 139 -6.58 5.12 -3.18
N VAL A 140 -5.33 4.73 -3.46
CA VAL A 140 -4.96 3.86 -4.57
C VAL A 140 -4.86 2.42 -4.05
N LEU A 141 -5.89 1.60 -4.26
CA LEU A 141 -5.93 0.24 -3.71
C LEU A 141 -4.80 -0.65 -4.23
N ALA A 142 -4.36 -0.45 -5.48
CA ALA A 142 -3.18 -1.13 -6.02
C ALA A 142 -1.88 -0.84 -5.23
N GLU A 143 -1.74 0.34 -4.61
CA GLU A 143 -0.61 0.65 -3.72
C GLU A 143 -0.73 -0.10 -2.39
N VAL A 144 -1.92 -0.10 -1.80
CA VAL A 144 -2.22 -0.84 -0.57
C VAL A 144 -1.92 -2.31 -0.76
N GLU A 145 -2.31 -2.88 -1.90
CA GLU A 145 -2.07 -4.27 -2.24
C GLU A 145 -0.58 -4.63 -2.33
N ARG A 146 0.27 -3.70 -2.81
CA ARG A 146 1.71 -3.92 -2.93
C ARG A 146 2.47 -3.71 -1.61
N LEU A 147 2.01 -2.79 -0.77
CA LEU A 147 2.77 -2.33 0.40
C LEU A 147 2.28 -2.89 1.73
N ALA A 148 0.99 -3.25 1.85
CA ALA A 148 0.37 -3.54 3.13
C ALA A 148 0.15 -5.04 3.34
N ASP A 149 0.45 -5.51 4.55
CA ASP A 149 0.03 -6.85 5.01
C ASP A 149 -1.45 -6.90 5.35
N ARG A 150 -1.92 -5.81 5.97
CA ARG A 150 -3.26 -5.66 6.52
C ARG A 150 -3.86 -4.37 6.02
N VAL A 151 -5.14 -4.41 5.70
CA VAL A 151 -5.91 -3.24 5.27
C VAL A 151 -6.98 -2.92 6.31
N ALA A 152 -7.14 -1.63 6.59
CA ALA A 152 -8.23 -1.10 7.41
C ALA A 152 -9.08 -0.18 6.52
N VAL A 153 -10.33 -0.58 6.29
CA VAL A 153 -11.27 0.20 5.46
C VAL A 153 -12.11 1.07 6.37
N MET A 154 -12.11 2.38 6.12
CA MET A 154 -12.91 3.35 6.86
C MET A 154 -13.97 4.01 5.97
N ARG A 155 -15.17 4.20 6.50
CA ARG A 155 -16.26 4.93 5.85
C ARG A 155 -16.96 5.80 6.88
N GLU A 156 -17.16 7.08 6.57
CA GLU A 156 -17.88 8.04 7.45
C GLU A 156 -17.35 8.05 8.90
N GLY A 157 -16.02 7.96 9.06
CA GLY A 157 -15.36 7.94 10.36
C GLY A 157 -15.49 6.63 11.14
N ARG A 158 -16.06 5.58 10.54
CA ARG A 158 -16.20 4.24 11.13
C ARG A 158 -15.31 3.24 10.41
N LEU A 159 -14.70 2.37 11.20
CA LEU A 159 -13.95 1.23 10.68
C LEU A 159 -14.92 0.13 10.25
N MET A 160 -14.84 -0.27 8.99
CA MET A 160 -15.73 -1.27 8.40
C MET A 160 -15.11 -2.66 8.38
N VAL A 161 -13.84 -2.74 8.01
CA VAL A 161 -13.10 -4.00 7.89
C VAL A 161 -11.67 -3.78 8.33
N ILE A 162 -11.12 -4.75 9.06
CA ILE A 162 -9.68 -4.97 9.20
C ILE A 162 -9.42 -6.43 8.85
N ASP A 163 -8.56 -6.67 7.88
CA ASP A 163 -8.21 -8.02 7.46
C ASP A 163 -6.81 -8.06 6.85
N ASP A 164 -6.22 -9.25 6.76
CA ASP A 164 -5.00 -9.47 5.99
C ASP A 164 -5.32 -9.35 4.50
N VAL A 165 -4.52 -8.61 3.74
CA VAL A 165 -4.76 -8.37 2.31
C VAL A 165 -4.86 -9.68 1.55
N LEU A 166 -3.96 -10.63 1.82
CA LEU A 166 -3.96 -11.94 1.18
C LEU A 166 -5.22 -12.75 1.50
N MET A 167 -5.64 -12.77 2.77
CA MET A 167 -6.83 -13.50 3.21
C MET A 167 -8.09 -12.86 2.64
N LEU A 168 -8.14 -11.53 2.62
CA LEU A 168 -9.25 -10.78 2.06
C LEU A 168 -9.43 -11.10 0.57
N LYS A 169 -8.36 -11.09 -0.23
CA LYS A 169 -8.38 -11.47 -1.65
C LYS A 169 -8.81 -12.93 -1.88
N SER A 170 -8.37 -13.85 -1.02
CA SER A 170 -8.69 -15.28 -1.15
C SER A 170 -10.19 -15.63 -1.04
N ARG A 171 -11.00 -14.71 -0.49
CA ARG A 171 -12.46 -14.88 -0.38
C ARG A 171 -13.21 -14.57 -1.68
N PHE A 172 -12.53 -13.99 -2.66
CA PHE A 172 -13.10 -13.58 -3.94
C PHE A 172 -12.71 -14.56 -5.05
N ALA A 173 -13.56 -14.63 -6.07
CA ALA A 173 -13.33 -15.54 -7.17
C ALA A 173 -12.13 -15.10 -7.99
N ARG A 174 -11.23 -16.04 -8.29
CA ARG A 174 -10.14 -15.84 -9.25
C ARG A 174 -10.63 -16.14 -10.64
N ARG A 175 -10.24 -15.30 -11.61
CA ARG A 175 -10.57 -15.55 -13.00
C ARG A 175 -9.44 -16.33 -13.65
N LEU A 176 -9.78 -17.41 -14.34
CA LEU A 176 -8.85 -18.23 -15.10
C LEU A 176 -9.25 -18.23 -16.56
N ASP A 177 -8.28 -17.94 -17.43
CA ASP A 177 -8.37 -18.14 -18.87
C ASP A 177 -7.52 -19.36 -19.24
N LEU A 178 -8.18 -20.41 -19.73
CA LEU A 178 -7.58 -21.67 -20.14
C LEU A 178 -7.57 -21.74 -21.66
N GLU A 179 -6.39 -21.79 -22.27
CA GLU A 179 -6.23 -21.93 -23.71
C GLU A 179 -6.06 -23.39 -24.12
N PHE A 180 -6.72 -23.78 -25.21
CA PHE A 180 -6.67 -25.11 -25.81
C PHE A 180 -6.26 -25.03 -27.29
N GLU A 181 -5.91 -26.17 -27.89
CA GLU A 181 -5.65 -26.24 -29.34
C GLU A 181 -6.93 -26.06 -30.18
N SER A 182 -8.07 -26.46 -29.62
CA SER A 182 -9.39 -26.35 -30.25
C SER A 182 -10.46 -25.93 -29.23
N SER A 183 -11.66 -25.59 -29.69
CA SER A 183 -12.80 -25.32 -28.80
C SER A 183 -13.07 -26.53 -27.91
N VAL A 184 -13.37 -26.25 -26.64
CA VAL A 184 -13.73 -27.26 -25.63
C VAL A 184 -15.19 -27.10 -25.21
N ASP A 185 -15.81 -28.19 -24.77
CA ASP A 185 -17.15 -28.15 -24.16
C ASP A 185 -17.06 -27.52 -22.76
N PRO A 186 -17.84 -26.45 -22.45
CA PRO A 186 -17.86 -25.86 -21.11
C PRO A 186 -18.58 -26.73 -20.06
N ALA A 187 -19.43 -27.69 -20.45
CA ALA A 187 -20.28 -28.42 -19.51
C ALA A 187 -19.53 -29.16 -18.39
N PRO A 188 -18.39 -29.85 -18.65
CA PRO A 188 -17.60 -30.50 -17.59
C PRO A 188 -17.08 -29.49 -16.57
N PHE A 189 -16.64 -28.31 -17.03
CA PHE A 189 -16.09 -27.26 -16.18
C PHE A 189 -17.16 -26.59 -15.31
N ALA A 190 -18.35 -26.34 -15.87
CA ALA A 190 -19.47 -25.73 -15.15
C ALA A 190 -20.02 -26.61 -14.02
N SER A 191 -19.77 -27.91 -14.06
CA SER A 191 -20.17 -28.87 -13.02
C SER A 191 -19.21 -28.95 -11.84
N LEU A 192 -18.02 -28.35 -11.94
CA LEU A 192 -16.99 -28.43 -10.91
C LEU A 192 -17.32 -27.55 -9.70
N PRO A 193 -17.04 -28.02 -8.47
CA PRO A 193 -17.30 -27.25 -7.26
C PRO A 193 -16.45 -25.98 -7.24
N GLY A 194 -17.07 -24.84 -6.93
CA GLY A 194 -16.40 -23.54 -6.85
C GLY A 194 -16.20 -22.82 -8.18
N VAL A 195 -16.49 -23.47 -9.31
CA VAL A 195 -16.39 -22.86 -10.66
C VAL A 195 -17.70 -22.17 -11.04
N ARG A 196 -17.60 -20.95 -11.58
CA ARG A 196 -18.72 -20.09 -11.99
C ARG A 196 -18.37 -19.36 -13.28
N ALA A 197 -19.37 -18.70 -13.87
CA ALA A 197 -19.22 -17.81 -15.03
C ALA A 197 -18.40 -18.43 -16.19
N VAL A 198 -18.61 -19.74 -16.46
CA VAL A 198 -17.89 -20.45 -17.51
C VAL A 198 -18.34 -19.97 -18.88
N ASN A 199 -17.41 -19.50 -19.69
CA ASN A 199 -17.64 -19.07 -21.06
C ASN A 199 -16.53 -19.60 -21.97
N VAL A 200 -16.87 -19.99 -23.18
CA VAL A 200 -15.90 -20.44 -24.18
C VAL A 200 -15.98 -19.54 -25.40
N ALA A 201 -14.86 -18.90 -25.71
CA ALA A 201 -14.69 -18.10 -26.91
C ALA A 201 -13.55 -18.70 -27.76
N ARG A 202 -13.93 -19.32 -28.89
CA ARG A 202 -13.01 -20.01 -29.82
C ARG A 202 -12.23 -21.14 -29.14
N ARG A 203 -11.01 -20.85 -28.68
CA ARG A 203 -10.07 -21.81 -28.07
C ARG A 203 -9.75 -21.49 -26.61
N THR A 204 -10.44 -20.50 -26.04
CA THR A 204 -10.19 -20.02 -24.68
C THR A 204 -11.45 -20.22 -23.85
N LEU A 205 -11.31 -20.93 -22.73
CA LEU A 205 -12.33 -21.05 -21.70
C LEU A 205 -12.00 -20.07 -20.58
N THR A 206 -12.90 -19.13 -20.32
CA THR A 206 -12.83 -18.23 -19.17
C THR A 206 -13.77 -18.75 -18.08
N CYS A 207 -13.32 -18.78 -16.83
CA CYS A 207 -14.16 -19.10 -15.70
C CYS A 207 -13.70 -18.37 -14.43
N GLU A 208 -14.59 -18.29 -13.44
CA GLU A 208 -14.30 -17.77 -12.11
C GLU A 208 -14.26 -18.93 -11.11
N VAL A 209 -13.29 -18.94 -10.20
CA VAL A 209 -13.11 -20.01 -9.20
C VAL A 209 -13.01 -19.44 -7.80
N VAL A 210 -13.84 -19.95 -6.90
CA VAL A 210 -13.76 -19.68 -5.46
C VAL A 210 -13.25 -20.93 -4.75
N GLY A 211 -12.12 -20.81 -4.05
CA GLY A 211 -11.50 -21.92 -3.31
C GLY A 211 -10.43 -22.68 -4.12
N PRO A 212 -10.17 -23.95 -3.79
CA PRO A 212 -9.11 -24.72 -4.45
C PRO A 212 -9.38 -24.98 -5.93
N GLU A 213 -8.38 -24.72 -6.78
CA GLU A 213 -8.45 -24.87 -8.23
C GLU A 213 -8.06 -26.29 -8.72
N THR A 214 -7.77 -27.22 -7.80
CA THR A 214 -7.17 -28.52 -8.12
C THR A 214 -7.98 -29.34 -9.13
N GLU A 215 -9.29 -29.44 -8.95
CA GLU A 215 -10.15 -30.23 -9.85
C GLU A 215 -10.31 -29.56 -11.22
N LEU A 216 -10.37 -28.23 -11.25
CA LEU A 216 -10.38 -27.45 -12.49
C LEU A 216 -9.11 -27.69 -13.31
N LEU A 217 -7.95 -27.57 -12.66
CA LEU A 217 -6.67 -27.76 -13.33
C LEU A 217 -6.48 -29.20 -13.82
N ARG A 218 -6.93 -30.20 -13.04
CA ARG A 218 -6.90 -31.61 -13.46
C ARG A 218 -7.75 -31.83 -14.72
N MET A 219 -8.95 -31.26 -14.76
CA MET A 219 -9.83 -31.33 -15.94
C MET A 219 -9.19 -30.64 -17.16
N ALA A 220 -8.63 -29.45 -16.96
CA ALA A 220 -7.96 -28.69 -18.02
C ALA A 220 -6.80 -29.48 -18.64
N VAL A 221 -5.96 -30.11 -17.80
CA VAL A 221 -4.86 -30.96 -18.25
C VAL A 221 -5.36 -32.19 -19.00
N ALA A 222 -6.42 -32.84 -18.51
CA ALA A 222 -7.01 -34.01 -19.18
C ALA A 222 -7.56 -33.68 -20.58
N LEU A 223 -8.00 -32.44 -20.79
CA LEU A 223 -8.53 -31.95 -22.07
C LEU A 223 -7.48 -31.24 -22.94
N GLY A 224 -6.20 -31.28 -22.55
CA GLY A 224 -5.10 -30.76 -23.37
C GLY A 224 -4.95 -29.24 -23.35
N VAL A 225 -5.06 -28.62 -22.17
CA VAL A 225 -4.76 -27.18 -22.00
C VAL A 225 -3.32 -26.88 -22.41
N ILE A 226 -3.13 -25.83 -23.22
CA ILE A 226 -1.83 -25.37 -23.74
C ILE A 226 -1.36 -24.06 -23.07
N GLY A 227 -2.26 -23.33 -22.41
CA GLY A 227 -1.96 -22.10 -21.72
C GLY A 227 -2.92 -21.84 -20.57
N ILE A 228 -2.40 -21.32 -19.45
CA ILE A 228 -3.20 -20.98 -18.28
C ILE A 228 -2.81 -19.56 -17.87
N HIS A 229 -3.77 -18.65 -17.87
CA HIS A 229 -3.61 -17.29 -17.38
C HIS A 229 -4.53 -17.10 -16.17
N ALA A 230 -3.93 -16.84 -15.02
CA ALA A 230 -4.64 -16.55 -13.79
C ALA A 230 -4.68 -15.03 -13.56
N HIS A 231 -5.87 -14.54 -13.24
CA HIS A 231 -6.11 -13.16 -12.82
C HIS A 231 -6.61 -13.20 -11.38
N ASP A 232 -5.74 -12.83 -10.45
CA ASP A 232 -6.12 -12.65 -9.06
C ASP A 232 -7.08 -11.45 -8.95
N PRO A 233 -8.13 -11.51 -8.11
CA PRO A 233 -9.02 -10.38 -7.88
C PRO A 233 -8.19 -9.22 -7.34
N SER A 234 -8.34 -8.02 -7.92
CA SER A 234 -7.67 -6.84 -7.39
C SER A 234 -8.30 -6.40 -6.07
N LEU A 235 -7.56 -5.66 -5.25
CA LEU A 235 -8.17 -5.08 -4.04
C LEU A 235 -9.32 -4.12 -4.38
N ASP A 236 -9.34 -3.53 -5.59
CA ASP A 236 -10.46 -2.74 -6.12
C ASP A 236 -11.74 -3.56 -6.27
N ASP A 237 -11.67 -4.76 -6.87
CA ASP A 237 -12.83 -5.66 -7.06
C ASP A 237 -13.43 -6.09 -5.72
N VAL A 238 -12.54 -6.41 -4.77
CA VAL A 238 -12.89 -6.78 -3.40
C VAL A 238 -13.62 -5.62 -2.71
N PHE A 239 -13.07 -4.41 -2.83
CA PHE A 239 -13.62 -3.22 -2.22
C PHE A 239 -15.03 -2.93 -2.77
N LEU A 240 -15.22 -2.90 -4.09
CA LEU A 240 -16.55 -2.64 -4.68
C LEU A 240 -17.61 -3.61 -4.15
N THR A 241 -17.29 -4.90 -4.07
CA THR A 241 -18.22 -5.92 -3.58
C THR A 241 -18.57 -5.74 -2.09
N LEU A 242 -17.62 -5.34 -1.25
CA LEU A 242 -17.87 -5.06 0.17
C LEU A 242 -18.80 -3.85 0.34
N PHE A 243 -18.62 -2.81 -0.48
CA PHE A 243 -19.42 -1.59 -0.40
C PHE A 243 -20.83 -1.77 -0.97
N ASP A 244 -20.99 -2.54 -2.03
CA ASP A 244 -22.31 -2.89 -2.57
C ASP A 244 -23.13 -3.69 -1.54
N ARG A 245 -22.51 -4.67 -0.86
CA ARG A 245 -23.17 -5.44 0.20
C ARG A 245 -23.56 -4.60 1.41
N SER A 246 -22.74 -3.62 1.79
CA SER A 246 -23.05 -2.71 2.90
C SER A 246 -24.22 -1.76 2.59
N SER A 247 -24.46 -1.45 1.31
CA SER A 247 -25.54 -0.57 0.87
C SER A 247 -26.90 -1.26 0.78
N HIS A 248 -26.95 -2.60 0.88
CA HIS A 248 -28.18 -3.39 0.92
C HIS A 248 -28.50 -3.97 2.31
N ALA A 249 -27.67 -3.67 3.30
CA ALA A 249 -27.85 -4.10 4.69
C ALA A 249 -28.30 -2.96 5.63
N ALA A 250 -28.71 -1.81 5.09
CA ALA A 250 -29.19 -0.64 5.81
C ALA A 250 -30.69 -0.39 5.58
#